data_AF-A0A818KN71-F1
#
_entry.id   AF-A0A818KN71-F1
#
_cell.length_a   1.000
_cell.length_b   1.000
_cell.length_c   1.000
_cell.angle_alpha   90.00
_cell.angle_beta   90.00
_cell.angle_gamma   90.00
#
_symmetry.space_group_name_H-M   'P 1'
#
loop_
_entity.id
_entity.type
_entity.pdbx_description
1 polymer ?
#
loop_
_entity_poly.entity_id
_entity_poly.type
_entity_poly.pdbx_seq_one_letter_code
_entity_poly.pdbx_strand_id
1 'polypeptide(L)'
;FNESHDAFVKHIEDELSRIKGKQLILISLVDDWGKENILSDAFYEHITKYNSPYLSYITFDFHEFCKGLQFGNVLTLLQLLDEKNLLREMRFCWINTETNTILSEQISLFRINCVDCLDRTNVVQAAIAKTILEIMLKKLGLLDFDEGGLSGHTKKIFQTMWADNGDAISRQYAGTDAMK
;
A
#
# COMPACT_ATOMS: atom_id res chain seq x y z
N PHE A 1 21.45 -14.44 11.51
CA PHE A 1 21.43 -13.72 10.22
C PHE A 1 21.27 -14.66 9.03
N ASN A 2 22.16 -15.62 8.76
CA ASN A 2 22.04 -16.48 7.57
C ASN A 2 20.73 -17.28 7.51
N GLU A 3 20.35 -17.96 8.59
CA GLU A 3 19.08 -18.70 8.66
C GLU A 3 17.86 -17.79 8.45
N SER A 4 17.88 -16.59 9.03
CA SER A 4 16.83 -15.56 8.85
C SER A 4 16.77 -15.05 7.41
N HIS A 5 17.93 -14.92 6.75
CA HIS A 5 18.00 -14.52 5.35
C HIS A 5 17.45 -15.59 4.43
N ASP A 6 17.75 -16.87 4.66
CA ASP A 6 17.23 -17.97 3.85
C ASP A 6 15.70 -18.04 3.95
N ALA A 7 15.16 -17.83 5.16
CA ALA A 7 13.71 -17.73 5.37
C ALA A 7 13.11 -16.50 4.66
N PHE A 8 13.78 -15.35 4.70
CA PHE A 8 13.38 -14.14 3.98
C PHE A 8 13.33 -14.37 2.46
N VAL A 9 14.38 -14.97 1.89
CA VAL A 9 14.46 -15.26 0.44
C VAL A 9 13.29 -16.16 0.04
N LYS A 10 13.08 -17.26 0.77
CA LYS A 10 11.97 -18.18 0.50
C LYS A 10 10.62 -17.46 0.56
N HIS A 11 10.41 -16.61 1.57
CA HIS A 11 9.18 -15.83 1.69
C HIS A 11 8.98 -14.90 0.48
N ILE A 12 10.00 -14.16 0.06
CA ILE A 12 9.90 -13.23 -1.06
C ILE A 12 9.71 -13.97 -2.39
N GLU A 13 10.39 -15.09 -2.60
CA GLU A 13 10.21 -15.93 -3.80
C GLU A 13 8.78 -16.49 -3.87
N ASP A 14 8.23 -16.95 -2.76
CA ASP A 14 6.84 -17.40 -2.67
C ASP A 14 5.87 -16.26 -3.02
N GLU A 15 6.06 -15.06 -2.48
CA GLU A 15 5.25 -13.88 -2.81
C GLU A 15 5.36 -13.51 -4.30
N LEU A 16 6.58 -13.43 -4.83
CA LEU A 16 6.84 -13.13 -6.25
C LEU A 16 6.19 -14.18 -7.17
N SER A 17 6.21 -15.46 -6.78
CA SER A 17 5.57 -16.54 -7.54
C SER A 17 4.05 -16.36 -7.61
N ARG A 18 3.40 -15.99 -6.49
CA ARG A 18 1.95 -15.76 -6.41
C ARG A 18 1.51 -14.60 -7.29
N ILE A 19 2.33 -13.56 -7.36
CA ILE A 19 2.07 -12.40 -8.21
C ILE A 19 2.63 -12.57 -9.63
N LYS A 20 3.07 -13.78 -9.99
CA LYS A 20 3.57 -14.14 -11.33
C LYS A 20 4.75 -13.27 -11.80
N GLY A 21 5.69 -12.97 -10.90
CA GLY A 21 6.88 -12.15 -11.20
C GLY A 21 6.58 -10.66 -11.42
N LYS A 22 5.39 -10.19 -11.03
CA LYS A 22 5.07 -8.76 -10.95
C LYS A 22 5.94 -8.06 -9.90
N GLN A 23 6.06 -6.74 -10.01
CA GLN A 23 6.84 -5.98 -9.04
C GLN A 23 6.15 -5.96 -7.68
N LEU A 24 6.88 -6.29 -6.62
CA LEU A 24 6.43 -6.18 -5.23
C LEU A 24 7.02 -4.92 -4.61
N ILE A 25 6.15 -4.04 -4.12
CA ILE A 25 6.53 -2.79 -3.47
C ILE A 25 6.23 -2.93 -1.97
N LEU A 26 7.28 -3.08 -1.19
CA LEU A 26 7.22 -3.15 0.26
C LEU A 26 7.25 -1.72 0.84
N ILE A 27 6.22 -1.36 1.60
CA ILE A 27 6.17 -0.11 2.35
C ILE A 27 6.24 -0.46 3.83
N SER A 28 7.29 -0.01 4.50
CA SER A 28 7.45 -0.12 5.95
C SER A 28 7.06 1.19 6.61
N LEU A 29 6.07 1.13 7.50
CA LEU A 29 5.63 2.24 8.36
C LEU A 29 6.26 2.19 9.76
N VAL A 30 7.33 1.41 9.89
CA VAL A 30 8.08 1.23 11.14
C VAL A 30 8.88 2.48 11.40
N ASP A 31 8.97 2.88 12.67
CA ASP A 31 9.75 4.04 13.03
C ASP A 31 11.24 3.72 12.89
N ASP A 32 11.96 4.63 12.23
CA ASP A 32 13.41 4.51 12.10
C ASP A 32 14.14 4.90 13.40
N TRP A 33 13.40 5.18 14.48
CA TRP A 33 13.94 5.55 15.79
C TRP A 33 13.43 4.62 16.91
N GLY A 34 14.29 4.36 17.90
CA GLY A 34 13.90 3.62 19.10
C GLY A 34 14.01 2.11 18.95
N LYS A 35 13.14 1.36 19.64
CA LYS A 35 13.27 -0.12 19.76
C LYS A 35 12.96 -0.85 18.46
N GLU A 36 12.17 -0.25 17.57
CA GLU A 36 11.75 -0.86 16.30
C GLU A 36 12.82 -0.75 15.20
N ASN A 37 13.77 0.18 15.33
CA ASN A 37 14.85 0.40 14.37
C ASN A 37 15.67 -0.89 14.11
N ILE A 38 15.90 -1.71 15.14
CA ILE A 38 16.62 -3.00 15.01
C ILE A 38 15.93 -3.92 13.98
N LEU A 39 14.59 -3.91 13.94
CA LEU A 39 13.83 -4.69 12.96
C LEU A 39 13.87 -4.04 11.57
N SER A 40 13.76 -2.72 11.49
CA SER A 40 13.86 -1.97 10.22
C SER A 40 15.22 -2.21 9.55
N ASP A 41 16.31 -2.09 10.31
CA ASP A 41 17.68 -2.29 9.85
C ASP A 41 17.90 -3.74 9.37
N ALA A 42 17.50 -4.73 10.18
CA ALA A 42 17.64 -6.14 9.81
C ALA A 42 16.85 -6.49 8.54
N PHE A 43 15.64 -5.94 8.38
CA PHE A 43 14.82 -6.14 7.19
C PHE A 43 15.44 -5.47 5.96
N TYR A 44 15.96 -4.25 6.12
CA TYR A 44 16.67 -3.53 5.07
C TYR A 44 17.95 -4.27 4.61
N GLU A 45 18.72 -4.83 5.54
CA GLU A 45 19.90 -5.65 5.22
C GLU A 45 19.51 -6.89 4.40
N HIS A 46 18.43 -7.57 4.76
CA HIS A 46 17.94 -8.72 4.00
C HIS A 46 17.50 -8.35 2.58
N ILE A 47 16.79 -7.23 2.41
CA ILE A 47 16.38 -6.72 1.10
C ILE A 47 17.60 -6.35 0.26
N THR A 48 18.54 -5.61 0.84
CA THR A 48 19.77 -5.19 0.16
C THR A 48 20.61 -6.39 -0.28
N LYS A 49 20.67 -7.44 0.54
CA LYS A 49 21.37 -8.69 0.19
C LYS A 49 20.65 -9.48 -0.91
N TYR A 50 19.32 -9.50 -0.90
CA TYR A 50 18.54 -10.19 -1.95
C TYR A 50 18.63 -9.48 -3.31
N ASN A 51 18.68 -8.14 -3.32
CA ASN A 51 18.98 -7.31 -4.49
C ASN A 51 18.22 -7.70 -5.79
N SER A 52 16.89 -7.71 -5.73
CA SER A 52 16.04 -8.07 -6.87
C SER A 52 15.42 -6.85 -7.54
N PRO A 53 15.42 -6.75 -8.88
CA PRO A 53 14.75 -5.67 -9.61
C PRO A 53 13.22 -5.71 -9.50
N TYR A 54 12.66 -6.85 -9.09
CA TYR A 54 11.23 -7.03 -8.88
C TYR A 54 10.78 -6.64 -7.47
N LEU A 55 11.69 -6.17 -6.62
CA LEU A 55 11.42 -5.79 -5.25
C LEU A 55 11.81 -4.32 -5.02
N SER A 56 10.84 -3.50 -4.63
CA SER A 56 11.06 -2.13 -4.20
C SER A 56 10.79 -2.03 -2.70
N TYR A 57 11.64 -1.30 -1.97
CA TYR A 57 11.46 -1.06 -0.55
C TYR A 57 11.41 0.43 -0.26
N ILE A 58 10.42 0.83 0.53
CA ILE A 58 10.17 2.22 0.94
C ILE A 58 9.96 2.21 2.44
N THR A 59 10.77 2.99 3.15
CA THR A 59 10.52 3.33 4.55
C THR A 59 9.78 4.66 4.61
N PHE A 60 8.82 4.75 5.53
CA PHE A 60 8.09 5.97 5.79
C PHE A 60 7.79 6.04 7.29
N ASP A 61 8.52 6.89 8.00
CA ASP A 61 8.26 7.14 9.42
C ASP A 61 6.86 7.73 9.57
N PHE A 62 5.99 7.01 10.28
CA PHE A 62 4.62 7.46 10.50
C PHE A 62 4.50 8.32 11.77
N HIS A 63 5.35 8.12 12.79
CA HIS A 63 5.25 8.83 14.08
C HIS A 63 5.81 10.24 14.07
N GLU A 64 6.91 10.49 13.35
CA GLU A 64 7.45 11.86 13.22
C GLU A 64 6.42 12.80 12.58
N PHE A 65 5.63 12.24 11.66
CA PHE A 65 4.63 12.98 10.92
C PHE A 65 3.26 13.01 11.62
N CYS A 66 2.86 11.97 12.36
CA CYS A 66 1.53 11.88 13.01
C CYS A 66 1.36 12.58 14.35
N LYS A 67 2.27 13.49 14.73
CA LYS A 67 1.99 14.44 15.81
C LYS A 67 0.83 15.37 15.41
N GLY A 68 -0.39 15.00 15.78
CA GLY A 68 -1.58 15.87 15.69
C GLY A 68 -2.70 15.46 14.73
N LEU A 69 -2.89 14.16 14.41
CA LEU A 69 -4.05 13.66 13.65
C LEU A 69 -4.23 14.27 12.24
N GLN A 70 -3.14 14.66 11.57
CA GLN A 70 -3.24 15.32 10.27
C GLN A 70 -3.15 14.34 9.10
N PHE A 71 -4.22 14.27 8.31
CA PHE A 71 -4.29 13.59 7.01
C PHE A 71 -3.19 14.02 6.00
N GLY A 72 -2.44 15.08 6.28
CA GLY A 72 -1.38 15.61 5.43
C GLY A 72 -0.22 14.63 5.18
N ASN A 73 0.03 13.68 6.09
CA ASN A 73 1.22 12.85 6.02
C ASN A 73 1.10 11.70 5.02
N VAL A 74 -0.11 11.15 4.91
CA VAL A 74 -0.41 10.14 3.90
C VAL A 74 -0.31 10.75 2.50
N LEU A 75 -0.60 12.04 2.35
CA LEU A 75 -0.37 12.75 1.09
C LEU A 75 1.11 12.81 0.74
N THR A 76 2.00 13.04 1.70
CA THR A 76 3.46 12.99 1.49
C THR A 76 3.92 11.62 0.99
N LEU A 77 3.44 10.54 1.61
CA LEU A 77 3.71 9.19 1.12
C LEU A 77 3.19 9.01 -0.31
N LEU A 78 1.94 9.40 -0.60
CA LEU A 78 1.37 9.28 -1.94
C LEU A 78 2.15 10.11 -2.98
N GLN A 79 2.63 11.29 -2.62
CA GLN A 79 3.50 12.11 -3.47
C GLN A 79 4.81 11.40 -3.78
N LEU A 80 5.48 10.84 -2.76
CA LEU A 80 6.69 10.04 -2.94
C LEU A 80 6.45 8.84 -3.87
N LEU A 81 5.31 8.17 -3.74
CA LEU A 81 4.95 7.05 -4.61
C LEU A 81 4.64 7.50 -6.04
N ASP A 82 4.00 8.65 -6.26
CA ASP A 82 3.74 9.19 -7.61
C ASP A 82 5.01 9.72 -8.27
N GLU A 83 5.90 10.40 -7.54
CA GLU A 83 7.21 10.86 -8.03
C GLU A 83 8.09 9.70 -8.52
N LYS A 84 8.01 8.55 -7.83
CA LYS A 84 8.67 7.31 -8.24
C LYS A 84 7.89 6.52 -9.31
N ASN A 85 6.78 7.06 -9.82
CA ASN A 85 5.84 6.43 -10.75
C ASN A 85 5.19 5.12 -10.28
N LEU A 86 5.34 4.75 -9.01
CA LEU A 86 4.92 3.44 -8.49
C LEU A 86 3.40 3.26 -8.49
N LEU A 87 2.64 4.33 -8.22
CA LEU A 87 1.17 4.30 -8.26
C LEU A 87 0.64 4.09 -9.69
N ARG A 88 1.30 4.70 -10.67
CA ARG A 88 0.88 4.62 -12.08
C ARG A 88 1.31 3.28 -12.69
N GLU A 89 2.52 2.82 -12.36
CA GLU A 89 3.06 1.55 -12.81
C GLU A 89 2.31 0.35 -12.24
N MET A 90 1.66 0.48 -11.06
CA MET A 90 0.81 -0.57 -10.51
C MET A 90 -0.23 -1.07 -11.50
N ARG A 91 -0.80 -0.16 -12.30
CA ARG A 91 -1.95 -0.41 -13.18
C ARG A 91 -3.09 -1.06 -12.37
N PHE A 92 -4.11 -1.49 -13.08
CA PHE A 92 -5.22 -2.25 -12.51
C PHE A 92 -5.76 -3.21 -13.57
N CYS A 93 -6.50 -4.21 -13.10
CA CYS A 93 -7.22 -5.12 -13.98
C CYS A 93 -8.38 -4.39 -14.65
N TRP A 94 -8.41 -4.37 -15.97
CA TRP A 94 -9.50 -3.84 -16.76
C TRP A 94 -9.88 -4.86 -17.82
N ILE A 95 -11.10 -5.35 -17.74
CA ILE A 95 -11.67 -6.31 -18.67
C ILE A 95 -12.80 -5.63 -19.43
N ASN A 96 -12.81 -5.76 -20.75
CA ASN A 96 -13.99 -5.47 -21.56
C ASN A 96 -14.92 -6.67 -21.49
N THR A 97 -16.06 -6.52 -20.81
CA THR A 97 -17.01 -7.61 -20.57
C THR A 97 -17.78 -8.03 -21.82
N GLU A 98 -17.93 -7.14 -22.81
CA GLU A 98 -18.65 -7.45 -24.06
C GLU A 98 -17.82 -8.34 -24.99
N THR A 99 -16.52 -8.05 -25.08
CA THR A 99 -15.58 -8.81 -25.92
C THR A 99 -14.84 -9.89 -25.13
N ASN A 100 -15.01 -9.93 -23.81
CA ASN A 100 -14.27 -10.77 -22.87
C ASN A 100 -12.73 -10.65 -23.04
N THR A 101 -12.24 -9.43 -23.30
CA THR A 101 -10.82 -9.15 -23.52
C THR A 101 -10.21 -8.40 -22.34
N ILE A 102 -8.96 -8.73 -22.01
CA ILE A 102 -8.20 -8.02 -20.98
C ILE A 102 -7.57 -6.78 -21.64
N LEU A 103 -8.03 -5.59 -21.25
CA LEU A 103 -7.51 -4.31 -21.71
C LEU A 103 -6.28 -3.87 -20.91
N SER A 104 -6.24 -4.23 -19.63
CA SER A 104 -5.09 -3.96 -18.76
C SER A 104 -4.99 -4.99 -17.67
N GLU A 105 -3.77 -5.36 -17.33
CA GLU A 105 -3.46 -6.16 -16.14
C GLU A 105 -2.79 -5.27 -15.09
N GLN A 106 -3.05 -5.55 -13.82
CA GLN A 106 -2.24 -5.03 -12.72
C GLN A 106 -0.85 -5.66 -12.78
N ILE A 107 0.23 -4.88 -12.67
CA ILE A 107 1.62 -5.36 -12.83
C ILE A 107 2.51 -5.10 -11.62
N SER A 108 2.01 -4.40 -10.59
CA SER A 108 2.69 -4.32 -9.29
C SER A 108 1.70 -4.44 -8.12
N LEU A 109 2.22 -4.80 -6.95
CA LEU A 109 1.46 -4.90 -5.70
C LEU A 109 2.16 -4.14 -4.59
N PHE A 110 1.36 -3.45 -3.77
CA PHE A 110 1.84 -2.83 -2.55
C PHE A 110 1.60 -3.75 -1.36
N ARG A 111 2.64 -4.03 -0.59
CA ARG A 111 2.56 -4.69 0.71
C ARG A 111 2.99 -3.70 1.78
N ILE A 112 2.04 -3.33 2.63
CA ILE A 112 2.22 -2.34 3.69
C ILE A 112 2.42 -3.11 4.99
N ASN A 113 3.55 -2.87 5.65
CA ASN A 113 3.86 -3.43 6.96
C ASN A 113 3.97 -2.30 7.98
N CYS A 114 3.54 -2.59 9.20
CA CYS A 114 3.69 -1.70 10.34
C CYS A 114 3.87 -2.58 11.59
N VAL A 115 4.71 -2.15 12.53
CA VAL A 115 4.81 -2.83 13.82
C VAL A 115 3.61 -2.39 14.67
N ASP A 116 2.87 -3.40 15.15
CA ASP A 116 1.82 -3.29 16.17
C ASP A 116 0.65 -2.33 15.90
N CYS A 117 0.39 -1.93 14.65
CA CYS A 117 -0.77 -1.10 14.33
C CYS A 117 -1.42 -1.43 12.99
N LEU A 118 -2.57 -2.10 13.07
CA LEU A 118 -3.42 -2.37 11.93
C LEU A 118 -4.00 -1.07 11.32
N ASP A 119 -4.36 -0.11 12.15
CA ASP A 119 -5.00 1.14 11.72
C ASP A 119 -4.12 1.93 10.75
N ARG A 120 -2.81 2.03 11.03
CA ARG A 120 -1.84 2.70 10.15
C ARG A 120 -1.78 2.04 8.76
N THR A 121 -1.77 0.71 8.73
CA THR A 121 -1.78 -0.03 7.46
C THR A 121 -3.08 0.17 6.67
N ASN A 122 -4.24 0.14 7.35
CA ASN A 122 -5.54 0.35 6.73
C ASN A 122 -5.66 1.76 6.13
N VAL A 123 -5.17 2.79 6.83
CA VAL A 123 -5.17 4.17 6.34
C VAL A 123 -4.33 4.32 5.07
N VAL A 124 -3.12 3.75 5.03
CA VAL A 124 -2.25 3.82 3.84
C VAL A 124 -2.85 3.03 2.67
N GLN A 125 -3.38 1.83 2.93
CA GLN A 125 -4.08 1.03 1.92
C GLN A 125 -5.29 1.76 1.33
N ALA A 126 -6.11 2.38 2.18
CA ALA A 126 -7.26 3.17 1.77
C ALA A 126 -6.86 4.35 0.89
N ALA A 127 -5.75 5.02 1.23
CA ALA A 127 -5.27 6.16 0.46
C ALA A 127 -4.74 5.75 -0.93
N ILE A 128 -3.96 4.67 -1.01
CA ILE A 128 -3.51 4.10 -2.29
C ILE A 128 -4.73 3.69 -3.13
N ALA A 129 -5.68 2.96 -2.54
CA ALA A 129 -6.89 2.52 -3.22
C ALA A 129 -7.73 3.70 -3.74
N LYS A 130 -7.84 4.79 -2.97
CA LYS A 130 -8.51 6.01 -3.39
C LYS A 130 -7.84 6.61 -4.62
N THR A 131 -6.52 6.71 -4.63
CA THR A 131 -5.77 7.25 -5.77
C THR A 131 -5.96 6.39 -7.02
N ILE A 132 -5.90 5.05 -6.91
CA ILE A 132 -6.15 4.15 -8.03
C ILE A 132 -7.60 4.27 -8.53
N LEU A 133 -8.57 4.38 -7.62
CA LEU A 133 -9.98 4.61 -7.98
C LEU A 133 -10.16 5.92 -8.77
N GLU A 134 -9.52 7.01 -8.34
CA GLU A 134 -9.57 8.29 -9.06
C GLU A 134 -8.95 8.15 -10.46
N ILE A 135 -7.86 7.40 -10.63
CA ILE A 135 -7.27 7.10 -11.95
C ILE A 135 -8.24 6.28 -12.81
N MET A 136 -8.92 5.29 -12.24
CA MET A 136 -9.92 4.47 -12.95
C MET A 136 -11.08 5.34 -13.44
N LEU A 137 -11.63 6.20 -12.58
CA LEU A 137 -12.75 7.08 -12.92
C LEU A 137 -12.37 8.11 -13.99
N LYS A 138 -11.17 8.68 -13.91
CA LYS A 138 -10.62 9.58 -14.95
C LYS A 138 -10.51 8.87 -16.30
N LYS A 139 -10.02 7.63 -16.32
CA LYS A 139 -9.94 6.82 -17.55
C LYS A 139 -11.30 6.45 -18.15
N LEU A 140 -12.35 6.42 -17.34
CA LEU A 140 -13.73 6.22 -17.79
C LEU A 140 -14.42 7.52 -18.22
N GLY A 141 -13.77 8.69 -18.06
CA GLY A 141 -14.39 9.99 -18.31
C GLY A 141 -15.47 10.36 -17.27
N LEU A 142 -15.45 9.73 -16.09
CA LEU A 142 -16.40 9.99 -15.00
C LEU A 142 -15.89 11.03 -13.99
N LEU A 143 -14.62 11.42 -14.12
CA LEU A 143 -13.99 12.45 -13.32
C LEU A 143 -13.06 13.25 -14.22
N ASP A 144 -13.17 14.58 -14.19
CA ASP A 144 -12.33 15.44 -15.01
C ASP A 144 -10.87 15.40 -14.54
N PHE A 145 -9.95 15.50 -15.48
CA PHE A 145 -8.53 15.52 -15.13
C PHE A 145 -8.13 16.79 -14.39
N ASP A 146 -8.85 17.89 -14.66
CA ASP A 146 -8.61 19.25 -14.18
C ASP A 146 -9.53 19.68 -13.02
N GLU A 147 -10.70 19.03 -12.84
CA GLU A 147 -11.53 19.24 -11.65
C GLU A 147 -11.10 18.32 -10.50
N GLY A 148 -11.49 18.68 -9.27
CA GLY A 148 -11.06 18.03 -8.04
C GLY A 148 -11.34 16.51 -7.97
N GLY A 149 -10.79 15.86 -6.94
CA GLY A 149 -10.95 14.41 -6.70
C GLY A 149 -12.40 13.97 -6.44
N LEU A 150 -12.59 12.79 -5.82
CA LEU A 150 -13.94 12.22 -5.61
C LEU A 150 -14.97 13.23 -5.07
N SER A 151 -16.19 13.21 -5.63
CA SER A 151 -17.33 13.99 -5.12
C SER A 151 -17.55 13.75 -3.62
N GLY A 152 -18.14 14.73 -2.92
CA GLY A 152 -18.38 14.59 -1.47
C GLY A 152 -19.20 13.35 -1.10
N HIS A 153 -20.17 12.97 -1.95
CA HIS A 153 -20.98 11.77 -1.75
C HIS A 153 -20.15 10.48 -1.95
N THR A 154 -19.44 10.37 -3.08
CA THR A 154 -18.59 9.21 -3.38
C THR A 154 -17.47 9.03 -2.35
N LYS A 155 -16.84 10.14 -1.92
CA LYS A 155 -15.82 10.14 -0.88
C LYS A 155 -16.36 9.59 0.44
N LYS A 156 -17.57 9.96 0.84
CA LYS A 156 -18.20 9.44 2.07
C LYS A 156 -18.45 7.94 2.00
N ILE A 157 -18.97 7.44 0.87
CA ILE A 157 -19.18 6.00 0.65
C ILE A 157 -17.83 5.26 0.76
N PHE A 158 -16.80 5.75 0.08
CA PHE A 158 -15.46 5.17 0.13
C PHE A 158 -14.91 5.12 1.56
N GLN A 159 -15.05 6.22 2.32
CA GLN A 159 -14.60 6.29 3.71
C GLN A 159 -15.35 5.31 4.61
N THR A 160 -16.67 5.16 4.46
CA THR A 160 -17.45 4.16 5.21
C THR A 160 -16.98 2.74 4.89
N MET A 161 -16.81 2.41 3.60
CA MET A 161 -16.33 1.08 3.20
C MET A 161 -14.96 0.73 3.82
N TRP A 162 -14.04 1.69 3.87
CA TRP A 162 -12.71 1.47 4.45
C TRP A 162 -12.69 1.50 5.98
N ALA A 163 -13.63 2.18 6.62
CA ALA A 163 -13.86 2.09 8.06
C ALA A 163 -14.38 0.69 8.42
N ASP A 164 -15.39 0.19 7.70
CA ASP A 164 -15.95 -1.15 7.91
C ASP A 164 -14.91 -2.25 7.64
N ASN A 165 -14.04 -2.07 6.65
CA ASN A 165 -12.89 -2.94 6.39
C ASN A 165 -11.93 -2.97 7.58
N GLY A 166 -11.55 -1.80 8.10
CA GLY A 166 -10.70 -1.68 9.29
C GLY A 166 -11.31 -2.39 10.50
N ASP A 167 -12.59 -2.13 10.78
CA ASP A 167 -13.33 -2.76 11.87
C ASP A 167 -13.38 -4.29 11.73
N ALA A 168 -13.61 -4.80 10.51
CA ALA A 168 -13.64 -6.23 10.25
C ALA A 168 -12.28 -6.92 10.50
N ILE A 169 -11.18 -6.32 10.03
CA ILE A 169 -9.84 -6.89 10.24
C ILE A 169 -9.42 -6.76 11.71
N SER A 170 -9.76 -5.64 12.37
CA SER A 170 -9.47 -5.45 13.79
C SER A 170 -10.18 -6.49 14.66
N ARG A 171 -11.46 -6.78 14.39
CA ARG A 171 -12.19 -7.83 15.10
C ARG A 171 -11.54 -9.20 14.92
N GLN A 172 -11.00 -9.50 13.74
CA GLN A 172 -10.31 -10.77 13.50
C GLN A 172 -8.98 -10.87 14.25
N TYR A 173 -8.25 -9.77 14.41
CA TYR A 173 -6.92 -9.77 15.01
C TYR A 173 -6.93 -9.57 16.53
N ALA A 174 -7.74 -8.61 17.02
CA ALA A 174 -7.76 -8.17 18.41
C ALA A 174 -9.09 -8.44 19.13
N GLY A 175 -10.13 -8.90 18.42
CA GLY A 175 -11.46 -9.15 18.99
C GLY A 175 -12.29 -7.89 19.23
N THR A 176 -11.79 -6.71 18.84
CA THR A 176 -12.46 -5.40 18.99
C THR A 176 -12.51 -4.66 17.65
N ASP A 177 -13.40 -3.68 17.54
CA ASP A 177 -13.39 -2.74 16.40
C ASP A 177 -12.07 -1.96 16.33
N ALA A 178 -11.80 -1.36 15.16
CA ALA A 178 -10.59 -0.57 14.95
C ALA A 178 -10.61 0.70 15.82
N MET A 179 -9.44 1.21 16.22
CA MET A 179 -9.41 2.47 16.97
C MET A 179 -9.78 3.62 16.04
N LYS A 180 -10.76 4.44 16.44
CA LYS A 180 -11.29 5.58 15.68
C LYS A 180 -10.58 6.88 16.03
#